data_AF-A0A9D8IX67-F1
#
_entry.id   AF-A0A9D8IX67-F1
#
_cell.length_a   1.000
_cell.length_b   1.000
_cell.length_c   1.000
_cell.angle_alpha   90.00
_cell.angle_beta   90.00
_cell.angle_gamma   90.00
#
_symmetry.space_group_name_H-M   'P 1'
#
loop_
_entity.id
_entity.type
_entity.pdbx_description
1 polymer ?
#
loop_
_entity_poly.entity_id
_entity_poly.type
_entity_poly.pdbx_seq_one_letter_code
_entity_poly.pdbx_strand_id
1 'polypeptide(L)'
;MLRFSNVADGNEMPPFLSVLKDYCAHHKVINTRSVGADGETLEISNYVKLRDKGKNSEFVRDLQNVKGVQHVNLYSDEEHI
;
A
#
# COMPACT_ATOMS: atom_id res chain seq x y z
N MET A 1 2.21 3.26 9.45
CA MET A 1 1.36 3.74 8.34
C MET A 1 1.91 3.27 7.00
N LEU A 2 1.07 2.88 6.05
CA LEU A 2 1.45 2.56 4.67
C LEU A 2 0.92 3.64 3.72
N ARG A 3 1.72 4.08 2.76
CA ARG A 3 1.29 4.97 1.67
C ARG A 3 1.82 4.45 0.34
N PHE A 4 0.98 4.41 -0.69
CA PHE A 4 1.39 4.06 -2.05
C PHE A 4 0.49 4.72 -3.07
N SER A 5 0.94 4.78 -4.32
CA SER A 5 0.13 5.21 -5.47
C SER A 5 -0.26 4.00 -6.30
N ASN A 6 -1.46 4.01 -6.87
CA ASN A 6 -1.94 2.99 -7.78
C ASN A 6 -2.56 3.64 -9.01
N VAL A 7 -2.16 3.18 -10.20
CA VAL A 7 -2.83 3.53 -11.46
C VAL A 7 -4.04 2.62 -11.61
N ALA A 8 -5.22 3.21 -11.75
CA ALA A 8 -6.45 2.46 -11.98
C ALA A 8 -6.35 1.75 -13.34
N ASP A 9 -6.53 0.43 -13.36
CA ASP A 9 -6.49 -0.38 -14.58
C ASP A 9 -7.87 -0.93 -14.98
N GLY A 10 -8.94 -0.42 -14.35
CA GLY A 10 -10.32 -0.82 -14.61
C GLY A 10 -10.73 -2.15 -13.98
N ASN A 11 -9.87 -2.78 -13.17
CA ASN A 11 -10.25 -4.00 -12.44
C ASN A 11 -11.22 -3.71 -11.28
N GLU A 12 -12.23 -4.58 -11.12
CA GLU A 12 -13.17 -4.51 -9.97
C GLU A 12 -12.47 -4.70 -8.62
N MET A 13 -11.36 -5.44 -8.59
CA MET A 13 -10.57 -5.67 -7.38
C MET A 13 -9.09 -5.33 -7.64
N PRO A 14 -8.56 -4.26 -7.01
CA PRO A 14 -7.17 -3.89 -7.20
C PRO A 14 -6.20 -5.01 -6.78
N PRO A 15 -5.20 -5.36 -7.62
CA PRO A 15 -4.29 -6.46 -7.35
C PRO A 15 -3.48 -6.33 -6.05
N PHE A 16 -3.32 -5.12 -5.50
CA PHE A 16 -2.62 -4.92 -4.24
C PHE A 16 -3.37 -5.47 -3.02
N LEU A 17 -4.69 -5.69 -3.14
CA LEU A 17 -5.51 -6.18 -2.04
C LEU A 17 -5.12 -7.60 -1.59
N SER A 18 -4.62 -8.45 -2.50
CA SER A 18 -4.09 -9.77 -2.13
C SER A 18 -2.87 -9.66 -1.24
N VAL A 19 -1.92 -8.80 -1.61
CA VAL A 19 -0.71 -8.53 -0.82
C VAL A 19 -1.07 -7.98 0.57
N LEU A 20 -2.04 -7.04 0.64
CA LEU A 20 -2.52 -6.56 1.94
C LEU A 20 -3.12 -7.69 2.78
N LYS A 21 -3.89 -8.60 2.20
CA LYS A 21 -4.50 -9.73 2.92
C LYS A 21 -3.46 -10.71 3.48
N ASP A 22 -2.41 -10.98 2.71
CA ASP A 22 -1.35 -11.92 3.05
C ASP A 22 -0.46 -11.38 4.18
N TYR A 23 -0.06 -10.11 4.10
CA TYR A 23 0.89 -9.51 5.03
C TYR A 23 0.24 -8.79 6.22
N CYS A 24 -0.97 -8.24 6.07
CA CYS A 24 -1.61 -7.43 7.11
C CYS A 24 -2.63 -8.23 7.91
N ALA A 25 -2.48 -8.23 9.24
CA ALA A 25 -3.51 -8.68 10.17
C ALA A 25 -4.75 -7.78 10.15
N HIS A 26 -4.52 -6.49 9.97
CA HIS A 26 -5.55 -5.48 9.83
C HIS A 26 -5.06 -4.39 8.88
N HIS A 27 -5.93 -3.90 8.01
CA HIS A 27 -5.68 -2.70 7.23
C HIS A 27 -6.95 -1.84 7.18
N LYS A 28 -6.77 -0.52 7.20
CA LYS A 28 -7.84 0.45 7.09
C LYS A 28 -7.38 1.60 6.21
N VAL A 29 -8.13 1.89 5.16
CA VAL A 29 -7.93 3.10 4.36
C VAL A 29 -8.23 4.30 5.24
N ILE A 30 -7.25 5.20 5.36
CA ILE A 30 -7.37 6.46 6.11
C ILE A 30 -7.70 7.59 5.15
N ASN A 31 -7.05 7.59 3.99
CA ASN A 31 -7.19 8.64 3.00
C ASN A 31 -6.93 8.11 1.59
N THR A 32 -7.66 8.64 0.62
CA THR A 32 -7.43 8.42 -0.81
C THR A 32 -7.50 9.76 -1.51
N ARG A 33 -6.50 10.08 -2.34
CA ARG A 33 -6.52 11.28 -3.17
C ARG A 33 -6.09 10.96 -4.59
N SER A 34 -6.76 11.55 -5.57
CA SER A 34 -6.29 11.52 -6.95
C SER A 34 -5.04 12.39 -7.07
N VAL A 35 -4.05 11.89 -7.80
CA VAL A 35 -2.78 12.58 -8.10
C VAL A 35 -2.54 12.53 -9.61
N GLY A 36 -2.04 13.63 -10.17
CA GLY A 36 -1.87 13.81 -11.61
C GLY A 36 -3.04 14.56 -12.27
N ALA A 37 -2.79 15.12 -13.45
CA ALA A 37 -3.75 15.96 -14.18
C ALA A 37 -4.98 15.17 -14.69
N ASP A 38 -4.78 13.88 -14.96
CA ASP A 38 -5.75 13.02 -15.64
C ASP A 38 -6.59 12.18 -14.66
N GLY A 39 -6.31 12.27 -13.35
CA GLY A 39 -7.05 11.57 -12.30
C GLY A 39 -6.87 10.05 -12.25
N GLU A 40 -6.04 9.48 -13.13
CA GLU A 40 -5.84 8.03 -13.28
C GLU A 40 -5.01 7.39 -12.16
N THR A 41 -4.25 8.19 -11.41
CA THR A 41 -3.45 7.71 -10.29
C THR A 41 -4.10 8.09 -8.97
N LEU A 42 -4.25 7.11 -8.09
CA LEU A 42 -4.75 7.29 -6.72
C LEU A 42 -3.62 7.08 -5.74
N GLU A 43 -3.35 8.07 -4.89
CA GLU A 43 -2.54 7.87 -3.69
C GLU A 43 -3.44 7.38 -2.56
N ILE A 44 -3.04 6.27 -1.93
CA ILE A 44 -3.78 5.59 -0.89
C ILE A 44 -2.91 5.55 0.37
N SER A 45 -3.44 6.12 1.45
CA SER A 45 -2.85 6.05 2.79
C SER A 45 -3.66 5.08 3.65
N ASN A 46 -2.99 4.07 4.19
CA ASN A 46 -3.57 3.01 5.00
C ASN A 46 -2.91 2.96 6.38
N TYR A 47 -3.74 2.73 7.40
CA TYR A 47 -3.25 2.11 8.63
C TYR A 47 -3.08 0.62 8.33
N VAL A 48 -1.92 0.05 8.66
CA VAL A 48 -1.67 -1.39 8.53
C VAL A 48 -1.08 -1.92 9.82
N LYS A 49 -1.58 -3.07 10.25
CA LYS A 49 -0.98 -3.90 11.29
C LYS A 49 -0.50 -5.17 10.62
N LEU A 50 0.81 -5.37 10.54
CA LEU A 50 1.39 -6.55 9.93
C LEU A 50 1.18 -7.79 10.80
N ARG A 51 1.04 -8.95 10.16
CA ARG A 51 0.98 -10.25 10.85
C ARG A 51 2.32 -10.58 11.48
N ASP A 52 3.39 -10.28 10.76
CA ASP A 52 4.78 -10.47 11.18
C ASP A 52 5.57 -9.19 10.91
N LYS A 53 6.07 -8.56 11.98
CA LYS A 53 6.87 -7.34 11.90
C LYS A 53 8.26 -7.58 11.27
N GLY A 54 8.74 -8.82 11.24
CA GLY A 54 10.00 -9.18 10.57
C GLY A 54 9.91 -9.16 9.04
N LYS A 55 8.68 -9.14 8.49
CA LYS A 55 8.43 -9.21 7.05
C LYS A 55 8.19 -7.85 6.38
N ASN A 56 8.55 -6.74 7.03
CA ASN A 56 8.35 -5.39 6.50
C ASN A 56 8.97 -5.23 5.09
N SER A 57 10.20 -5.69 4.91
CA SER A 57 10.92 -5.57 3.65
C SER A 57 10.31 -6.44 2.54
N GLU A 58 9.88 -7.66 2.88
CA GLU A 58 9.18 -8.57 1.95
C GLU A 58 7.85 -7.99 1.53
N PHE A 59 7.08 -7.47 2.49
CA PHE A 59 5.80 -6.82 2.23
C PHE A 59 5.94 -5.63 1.26
N VAL A 60 6.90 -4.73 1.52
CA VAL A 60 7.13 -3.57 0.65
C VAL A 60 7.55 -4.02 -0.75
N ARG A 61 8.46 -4.99 -0.85
CA ARG A 61 8.92 -5.53 -2.14
C ARG A 61 7.78 -6.16 -2.94
N ASP A 62 6.99 -7.01 -2.31
CA ASP A 62 5.89 -7.71 -2.97
C ASP A 62 4.80 -6.71 -3.41
N LEU A 63 4.54 -5.69 -2.59
CA LEU A 63 3.63 -4.60 -2.94
C LEU A 63 4.14 -3.75 -4.11
N GLN A 64 5.45 -3.49 -4.20
CA GLN A 64 6.07 -2.80 -5.33
C GLN A 64 6.03 -3.62 -6.63
N ASN A 65 5.99 -4.95 -6.54
CA ASN A 65 5.88 -5.84 -7.70
C ASN A 65 4.45 -5.94 -8.24
N VAL A 66 3.46 -5.34 -7.56
CA VAL A 66 2.08 -5.31 -8.03
C VAL A 66 1.97 -4.33 -9.21
N LYS A 67 1.42 -4.80 -10.33
CA LYS A 67 1.17 -3.96 -11.51
C LYS A 67 0.37 -2.72 -11.13
N GLY A 68 0.87 -1.55 -11.55
CA GLY A 68 0.23 -0.27 -11.31
C GLY A 68 0.50 0.33 -9.93
N VAL A 69 1.09 -0.41 -8.99
CA VAL A 69 1.53 0.15 -7.70
C VAL A 69 2.87 0.85 -7.84
N GLN A 70 2.98 2.04 -7.25
CA GLN A 70 4.18 2.86 -7.26
C GLN A 70 4.35 3.59 -5.93
N HIS A 71 5.53 4.16 -5.68
CA HIS A 71 5.77 5.09 -4.57
C HIS A 71 5.40 4.51 -3.19
N VAL A 72 5.68 3.21 -2.98
CA VAL A 72 5.38 2.50 -1.73
C VAL A 72 6.28 2.98 -0.60
N ASN A 73 5.67 3.45 0.49
CA ASN A 73 6.31 3.88 1.71
C ASN A 73 5.64 3.22 2.91
N LEU A 74 6.43 2.55 3.75
CA LEU A 74 5.96 1.97 5.01
C LEU A 74 6.65 2.69 6.17
N TYR A 75 5.86 3.45 6.92
CA TYR A 75 6.27 4.13 8.14
C TYR A 75 5.97 3.21 9.33
N SER A 76 6.98 2.90 10.13
CA SER A 76 6.81 2.19 11.40
C SER A 76 7.01 3.20 12.52
N ASP A 77 6.22 3.15 13.58
CA ASP A 77 6.39 4.00 14.78
C ASP A 77 7.70 3.71 15.56
N GLU A 78 8.58 2.85 15.02
CA GLU A 78 9.92 2.59 15.57
C GLU A 78 10.93 3.66 15.10
N GLU A 79 10.55 4.94 15.15
CA GLU A 79 11.51 6.03 15.24
C GLU A 79 12.08 6.04 16.67
N HIS A 80 13.08 5.20 16.89
CA HIS A 80 13.98 5.30 18.03
C HIS A 80 15.42 5.19 17.54
N ILE A 81 15.96 6.31 17.05
CA ILE A 81 17.37 6.68 17.25
C ILE A 81 17.51 8.21 17.26
#